data_AF-A0A6N8YA27-F1
#
_entry.id   AF-A0A6N8YA27-F1
#
_cell.length_a   1.000
_cell.length_b   1.000
_cell.length_c   1.000
_cell.angle_alpha   90.00
_cell.angle_beta   90.00
_cell.angle_gamma   90.00
#
_symmetry.space_group_name_H-M   'P 1'
#
loop_
_entity.id
_entity.type
_entity.pdbx_description
1 polymer ?
#
loop_
_entity_poly.entity_id
_entity_poly.type
_entity_poly.pdbx_seq_one_letter_code
_entity_poly.pdbx_strand_id
1 'polypeptide(L)'
;MGGELSEGLALARVRLACGRMVGGADAMLEAYRFGVPEGPHREPWAPEYHRQSVHVYNESLPWSYQRDIAKLFRDSLSAMAGRSIPSDLAEDWAIVTAYMREAARSIEDWLASGEPRLDRSGLAVSPELMANIPRVVHWDALAGLTTQGGIRRLKDACVAVKQYFDAEAPPSLKASERLMLERLASGAAIADVASEMGYSERSMYRELAKLWDKLGVSGRAAGVRKATAEGLID
;
A
#
# COMPACT_ATOMS: atom_id res chain seq x y z
N MET A 1 -25.23 -0.02 -0.95
CA MET A 1 -24.28 1.01 -0.48
C MET A 1 -23.23 0.52 0.52
N GLY A 2 -23.52 -0.39 1.47
CA GLY A 2 -22.49 -0.88 2.41
C GLY A 2 -21.39 -1.79 1.81
N GLY A 3 -21.68 -2.52 0.73
CA GLY A 3 -20.74 -3.46 0.12
C GLY A 3 -19.59 -2.79 -0.65
N GLU A 4 -19.88 -1.76 -1.45
CA GLU A 4 -18.90 -1.07 -2.31
C GLU A 4 -17.87 -0.28 -1.48
N LEU A 5 -18.30 0.39 -0.40
CA LEU A 5 -17.39 1.06 0.54
C LEU A 5 -16.44 0.08 1.24
N SER A 6 -16.95 -1.12 1.58
CA SER A 6 -16.13 -2.17 2.18
C SER A 6 -15.11 -2.73 1.18
N GLU A 7 -15.48 -2.84 -0.09
CA GLU A 7 -14.61 -3.33 -1.16
C GLU A 7 -13.49 -2.34 -1.48
N GLY A 8 -13.82 -1.05 -1.67
CA GLY A 8 -12.81 -0.01 -1.92
C GLY A 8 -11.77 0.10 -0.81
N LEU A 9 -12.20 -0.02 0.45
CA LEU A 9 -11.30 -0.05 1.61
C LEU A 9 -10.40 -1.30 1.62
N ALA A 10 -10.94 -2.46 1.20
CA ALA A 10 -10.16 -3.69 1.08
C ALA A 10 -9.03 -3.56 0.04
N LEU A 11 -9.33 -2.97 -1.13
CA LEU A 11 -8.35 -2.72 -2.18
C LEU A 11 -7.26 -1.74 -1.73
N ALA A 12 -7.65 -0.66 -1.06
CA ALA A 12 -6.72 0.34 -0.54
C ALA A 12 -5.72 -0.27 0.45
N ARG A 13 -6.15 -1.22 1.29
CA ARG A 13 -5.27 -1.92 2.24
C ARG A 13 -4.22 -2.77 1.53
N VAL A 14 -4.60 -3.55 0.51
CA VAL A 14 -3.63 -4.36 -0.24
C VAL A 14 -2.59 -3.48 -0.93
N ARG A 15 -3.02 -2.37 -1.56
CA ARG A 15 -2.11 -1.39 -2.17
C ARG A 15 -1.16 -0.77 -1.16
N LEU A 16 -1.68 -0.39 0.02
CA LEU A 16 -0.87 0.18 1.10
C LEU A 16 0.15 -0.83 1.62
N ALA A 17 -0.26 -2.08 1.83
CA ALA A 17 0.61 -3.15 2.29
C ALA A 17 1.73 -3.45 1.28
N CYS A 18 1.40 -3.62 -0.01
CA CYS A 18 2.39 -3.79 -1.07
C CYS A 18 3.32 -2.58 -1.18
N GLY A 19 2.79 -1.35 -1.11
CA GLY A 19 3.60 -0.13 -1.15
C GLY A 19 4.62 -0.04 0.00
N ARG A 20 4.22 -0.44 1.22
CA ARG A 20 5.13 -0.52 2.38
C ARG A 20 6.21 -1.57 2.18
N MET A 21 5.86 -2.74 1.63
CA MET A 21 6.82 -3.79 1.34
C MET A 21 7.83 -3.35 0.26
N VAL A 22 7.38 -2.67 -0.80
CA VAL A 22 8.26 -2.09 -1.83
C VAL A 22 9.22 -1.07 -1.22
N GLY A 23 8.73 -0.15 -0.38
CA GLY A 23 9.58 0.84 0.29
C GLY A 23 10.62 0.21 1.22
N GLY A 24 10.23 -0.84 1.96
CA GLY A 24 11.17 -1.61 2.79
C GLY A 24 12.21 -2.34 1.94
N ALA A 25 11.79 -2.98 0.85
CA ALA A 25 12.69 -3.64 -0.08
C ALA A 25 13.69 -2.66 -0.71
N ASP A 26 13.25 -1.45 -1.11
CA ASP A 26 14.13 -0.40 -1.62
C ASP A 26 15.18 0.03 -0.59
N ALA A 27 14.78 0.21 0.67
CA ALA A 27 15.72 0.54 1.75
C ALA A 27 16.74 -0.58 2.00
N MET A 28 16.32 -1.85 1.95
CA MET A 28 17.23 -2.99 2.09
C MET A 28 18.18 -3.12 0.90
N LEU A 29 17.69 -2.86 -0.32
CA LEU A 29 18.54 -2.82 -1.53
C LEU A 29 19.59 -1.73 -1.46
N GLU A 30 19.24 -0.58 -0.90
CA GLU A 30 20.19 0.52 -0.64
C GLU A 30 21.21 0.12 0.43
N ALA A 31 20.82 -0.62 1.47
CA ALA A 31 21.75 -1.13 2.48
C ALA A 31 22.84 -2.04 1.88
N TYR A 32 22.50 -2.91 0.91
CA TYR A 32 23.52 -3.68 0.16
C TYR A 32 24.46 -2.78 -0.64
N ARG A 33 23.97 -1.67 -1.21
CA ARG A 33 24.83 -0.70 -1.91
C ARG A 33 25.83 -0.03 -0.97
N PHE A 34 25.51 0.08 0.31
CA PHE A 34 26.40 0.55 1.37
C PHE A 34 27.27 -0.56 1.99
N GLY A 35 27.26 -1.78 1.43
CA GLY A 35 28.19 -2.85 1.82
C GLY A 35 27.70 -3.76 2.94
N VAL A 36 26.41 -3.72 3.29
CA VAL A 36 25.83 -4.76 4.17
C VAL A 36 25.98 -6.13 3.49
N PRO A 37 26.52 -7.16 4.16
CA PRO A 37 26.67 -8.49 3.57
C PRO A 37 25.31 -9.20 3.42
N GLU A 38 25.18 -10.09 2.45
CA GLU A 38 24.00 -10.94 2.32
C GLU A 38 23.90 -11.97 3.44
N GLY A 39 22.68 -12.18 3.93
CA GLY A 39 22.32 -13.22 4.87
C GLY A 39 21.92 -14.55 4.22
N PRO A 40 21.56 -15.55 5.02
CA PRO A 40 21.30 -16.91 4.55
C PRO A 40 19.93 -17.08 3.87
N HIS A 41 18.94 -16.21 4.14
CA HIS A 41 17.57 -16.42 3.70
C HIS A 41 17.36 -15.95 2.26
N ARG A 42 17.25 -16.88 1.32
CA ARG A 42 16.95 -16.55 -0.09
C ARG A 42 15.50 -16.10 -0.32
N GLU A 43 14.60 -16.53 0.57
CA GLU A 43 13.16 -16.30 0.48
C GLU A 43 12.71 -15.46 1.66
N PRO A 44 12.71 -14.12 1.56
CA PRO A 44 12.30 -13.23 2.65
C PRO A 44 10.80 -13.32 2.97
N TRP A 45 10.03 -14.16 2.27
CA TRP A 45 8.64 -14.50 2.57
C TRP A 45 8.48 -15.84 3.31
N ALA A 46 9.59 -16.53 3.62
CA ALA A 46 9.58 -17.79 4.35
C ALA A 46 9.50 -17.58 5.87
N PRO A 47 8.93 -18.53 6.64
CA PRO A 47 8.80 -18.43 8.10
C PRO A 47 10.13 -18.20 8.82
N GLU A 48 11.22 -18.79 8.34
CA GLU A 48 12.56 -18.71 8.94
C GLU A 48 13.09 -17.28 8.98
N TYR A 49 12.89 -16.53 7.89
CA TYR A 49 13.24 -15.12 7.83
C TYR A 49 12.41 -14.31 8.82
N HIS A 50 11.09 -14.56 8.88
CA HIS A 50 10.20 -13.76 9.71
C HIS A 50 10.44 -13.96 11.22
N ARG A 51 10.76 -15.19 11.67
CA ARG A 51 11.18 -15.48 13.04
C ARG A 51 12.42 -14.68 13.47
N GLN A 52 13.35 -14.42 12.56
CA GLN A 52 14.53 -13.59 12.87
C GLN A 52 14.23 -12.09 12.75
N SER A 53 13.48 -11.70 11.71
CA SER A 53 13.14 -10.29 11.45
C SER A 53 12.33 -9.64 12.58
N VAL A 54 11.50 -10.41 13.28
CA VAL A 54 10.65 -9.87 14.36
C VAL A 54 11.46 -9.31 15.52
N HIS A 55 12.65 -9.89 15.79
CA HIS A 55 13.56 -9.34 16.79
C HIS A 55 14.07 -7.95 16.38
N VAL A 56 14.40 -7.75 15.10
CA VAL A 56 14.82 -6.44 14.57
C VAL A 56 13.69 -5.42 14.65
N TYR A 57 12.45 -5.83 14.32
CA TYR A 57 11.28 -4.96 14.49
C TYR A 57 11.06 -4.60 15.94
N ASN A 58 11.22 -5.54 16.87
CA ASN A 58 11.01 -5.30 18.29
C ASN A 58 12.01 -4.31 18.89
N GLU A 59 13.27 -4.36 18.46
CA GLU A 59 14.31 -3.44 18.91
C GLU A 59 14.04 -2.00 18.45
N SER A 60 13.47 -1.82 17.25
CA SER A 60 13.31 -0.50 16.63
C SER A 60 11.90 0.11 16.78
N LEU A 61 10.84 -0.70 16.71
CA LEU A 61 9.47 -0.22 16.49
C LEU A 61 8.59 -0.26 17.76
N PRO A 62 7.66 0.69 17.93
CA PRO A 62 6.64 0.62 18.96
C PRO A 62 5.75 -0.62 18.81
N TRP A 63 5.33 -1.18 19.95
CA TRP A 63 4.41 -2.32 20.00
C TRP A 63 3.09 -2.05 19.25
N SER A 64 2.52 -0.84 19.42
CA SER A 64 1.29 -0.44 18.73
C SER A 64 1.46 -0.42 17.21
N TYR A 65 2.58 0.10 16.72
CA TYR A 65 2.87 0.12 15.29
C TYR A 65 3.00 -1.29 14.72
N GLN A 66 3.72 -2.18 15.42
CA GLN A 66 3.85 -3.58 14.99
C GLN A 66 2.50 -4.29 14.93
N ARG A 67 1.64 -4.10 15.94
CA ARG A 67 0.27 -4.61 15.95
C ARG A 67 -0.54 -4.08 14.76
N ASP A 68 -0.44 -2.79 14.46
CA ASP A 68 -1.18 -2.18 13.37
C ASP A 68 -0.68 -2.68 11.99
N ILE A 69 0.62 -2.98 11.85
CA ILE A 69 1.19 -3.66 10.67
C ILE A 69 0.62 -5.08 10.52
N ALA A 70 0.64 -5.88 11.59
CA ALA A 70 0.11 -7.24 11.55
C ALA A 70 -1.37 -7.23 11.16
N LYS A 71 -2.16 -6.32 11.75
CA LYS A 71 -3.56 -6.11 11.38
C LYS A 71 -3.72 -5.72 9.90
N LEU A 72 -2.94 -4.78 9.40
CA LEU A 72 -2.97 -4.37 7.99
C LEU A 72 -2.72 -5.58 7.06
N PHE A 73 -1.72 -6.41 7.37
CA PHE A 73 -1.42 -7.60 6.59
C PHE A 73 -2.54 -8.64 6.67
N ARG A 74 -3.13 -8.88 7.84
CA ARG A 74 -4.32 -9.76 7.98
C ARG A 74 -5.49 -9.28 7.14
N ASP A 75 -5.85 -8.00 7.25
CA ASP A 75 -6.95 -7.42 6.48
C ASP A 75 -6.68 -7.50 4.96
N SER A 76 -5.42 -7.32 4.54
CA SER A 76 -5.00 -7.43 3.14
C SER A 76 -5.08 -8.87 2.63
N LEU A 77 -4.68 -9.85 3.43
CA LEU A 77 -4.83 -11.27 3.10
C LEU A 77 -6.29 -11.66 2.92
N SER A 78 -7.18 -11.20 3.80
CA SER A 78 -8.62 -11.42 3.66
C SER A 78 -9.17 -10.80 2.37
N ALA A 79 -8.70 -9.60 2.01
CA ALA A 79 -9.08 -8.93 0.76
C ALA A 79 -8.60 -9.69 -0.48
N MET A 80 -7.37 -10.21 -0.45
CA MET A 80 -6.79 -11.00 -1.55
C MET A 80 -7.46 -12.37 -1.69
N ALA A 81 -7.84 -13.02 -0.60
CA ALA A 81 -8.46 -14.35 -0.63
C ALA A 81 -9.84 -14.38 -1.33
N GLY A 82 -10.54 -13.25 -1.39
CA GLY A 82 -11.82 -13.13 -2.08
C GLY A 82 -11.73 -12.91 -3.59
N ARG A 83 -10.54 -12.92 -4.18
CA ARG A 83 -10.30 -12.58 -5.59
C ARG A 83 -9.89 -13.79 -6.41
N SER A 84 -10.31 -13.81 -7.67
CA SER A 84 -9.78 -14.72 -8.68
C SER A 84 -8.37 -14.30 -9.04
N ILE A 85 -7.40 -15.20 -8.85
CA ILE A 85 -5.98 -14.92 -9.11
C ILE A 85 -5.71 -15.10 -10.62
N PRO A 86 -5.22 -14.07 -11.34
CA PRO A 86 -4.78 -14.23 -12.73
C PRO A 86 -3.63 -15.24 -12.83
N SER A 87 -3.65 -16.09 -13.85
CA SER A 87 -2.66 -17.17 -14.00
C SER A 87 -1.22 -16.65 -14.15
N ASP A 88 -1.06 -15.50 -14.78
CA ASP A 88 0.22 -14.80 -14.96
C ASP A 88 0.74 -14.16 -13.67
N LEU A 89 -0.13 -13.93 -12.67
CA LEU A 89 0.23 -13.40 -11.36
C LEU A 89 0.30 -14.45 -10.26
N ALA A 90 0.06 -15.73 -10.57
CA ALA A 90 -0.09 -16.77 -9.54
C ALA A 90 1.13 -16.88 -8.60
N GLU A 91 2.34 -16.81 -9.15
CA GLU A 91 3.58 -16.87 -8.37
C GLU A 91 3.79 -15.62 -7.51
N ASP A 92 3.59 -14.43 -8.08
CA ASP A 92 3.72 -13.16 -7.37
C ASP A 92 2.69 -13.04 -6.24
N TRP A 93 1.47 -13.48 -6.51
CA TRP A 93 0.40 -13.53 -5.53
C TRP A 93 0.75 -14.46 -4.36
N ALA A 94 1.33 -15.63 -4.65
CA ALA A 94 1.77 -16.57 -3.63
C ALA A 94 2.87 -15.98 -2.74
N ILE A 95 3.87 -15.30 -3.33
CA ILE A 95 4.96 -14.63 -2.59
C ILE A 95 4.42 -13.54 -1.67
N VAL A 96 3.58 -12.64 -2.20
CA VAL A 96 3.02 -11.53 -1.41
C VAL A 96 2.14 -12.06 -0.28
N THR A 97 1.31 -13.07 -0.58
CA THR A 97 0.46 -13.72 0.43
C THR A 97 1.30 -14.42 1.50
N ALA A 98 2.37 -15.13 1.12
CA ALA A 98 3.27 -15.79 2.06
C ALA A 98 3.94 -14.77 2.98
N TYR A 99 4.53 -13.71 2.42
CA TYR A 99 5.17 -12.66 3.22
C TYR A 99 4.20 -12.02 4.22
N MET A 100 3.03 -11.57 3.76
CA MET A 100 2.05 -10.93 4.65
C MET A 100 1.61 -11.88 5.77
N ARG A 101 1.41 -13.16 5.46
CA ARG A 101 0.99 -14.19 6.41
C ARG A 101 2.06 -14.44 7.46
N GLU A 102 3.28 -14.72 7.03
CA GLU A 102 4.38 -15.07 7.94
C GLU A 102 4.86 -13.86 8.75
N ALA A 103 4.83 -12.66 8.18
CA ALA A 103 5.09 -11.42 8.90
C ALA A 103 4.03 -11.16 9.98
N ALA A 104 2.75 -11.21 9.63
CA ALA A 104 1.66 -10.97 10.58
C ALA A 104 1.69 -11.99 11.71
N ARG A 105 1.86 -13.28 11.38
CA ARG A 105 1.95 -14.36 12.36
C ARG A 105 3.14 -14.17 13.30
N SER A 106 4.34 -13.93 12.76
CA SER A 106 5.55 -13.79 13.60
C SER A 106 5.46 -12.59 14.54
N ILE A 107 4.88 -11.47 14.06
CA ILE A 107 4.60 -10.30 14.90
C ILE A 107 3.58 -10.67 15.99
N GLU A 108 2.43 -11.25 15.64
CA GLU A 108 1.38 -11.63 16.60
C GLU A 108 1.92 -12.61 17.67
N ASP A 109 2.65 -13.64 17.27
CA ASP A 109 3.27 -14.62 18.16
C ASP A 109 4.24 -13.93 19.13
N TRP A 110 5.06 -12.99 18.64
CA TRP A 110 5.95 -12.19 19.48
C TRP A 110 5.18 -11.32 20.48
N LEU A 111 4.16 -10.58 20.02
CA LEU A 111 3.35 -9.72 20.88
C LEU A 111 2.58 -10.52 21.95
N ALA A 112 2.16 -11.74 21.62
CA ALA A 112 1.44 -12.65 22.51
C ALA A 112 2.35 -13.34 23.53
N SER A 113 3.63 -13.57 23.20
CA SER A 113 4.62 -14.13 24.14
C SER A 113 4.78 -13.29 25.40
N GLY A 114 4.40 -12.01 25.34
CA GLY A 114 4.41 -11.12 26.49
C GLY A 114 5.80 -10.93 27.07
N GLU A 115 6.87 -11.26 26.34
CA GLU A 115 8.23 -11.01 26.78
C GLU A 115 8.30 -9.53 27.16
N PRO A 116 8.47 -9.24 28.47
CA PRO A 116 8.64 -7.88 28.90
C PRO A 116 9.78 -7.32 28.07
N ARG A 117 9.61 -6.10 27.55
CA ARG A 117 10.78 -5.30 27.22
C ARG A 117 11.62 -5.34 28.49
N LEU A 118 12.67 -6.17 28.53
CA LEU A 118 13.74 -5.97 29.48
C LEU A 118 14.12 -4.53 29.19
N ASP A 119 13.77 -3.64 30.12
CA ASP A 119 14.22 -2.26 30.12
C ASP A 119 15.74 -2.35 30.05
N ARG A 120 16.26 -2.40 28.84
CA ARG A 120 17.68 -2.55 28.54
C ARG A 120 18.25 -1.15 28.64
N SER A 121 18.22 -0.65 29.87
CA SER A 121 18.97 0.49 30.32
C SER A 121 18.98 0.48 31.84
N GLY A 122 20.01 -0.16 32.40
CA GLY A 122 20.56 0.18 33.72
C GLY A 122 21.16 1.61 33.76
N LEU A 123 20.69 2.51 32.89
CA LEU A 123 20.95 3.94 32.90
C LEU A 123 19.59 4.58 32.75
N ALA A 124 19.09 5.22 33.81
CA ALA A 124 17.82 5.93 33.78
C ALA A 124 17.87 7.07 32.75
N VAL A 125 17.56 6.76 31.48
CA VAL A 125 17.30 7.77 30.45
C VAL A 125 15.86 8.19 30.65
N SER A 126 15.64 9.47 30.94
CA SER A 126 14.32 10.02 31.25
C SER A 126 13.29 9.61 30.18
N PRO A 127 12.07 9.17 30.57
CA PRO A 127 10.99 8.83 29.65
C PRO A 127 10.67 9.93 28.62
N GLU A 128 10.90 11.20 28.98
CA GLU A 128 10.72 12.36 28.10
C GLU A 128 11.74 12.43 26.94
N LEU A 129 12.95 11.88 27.12
CA LEU A 129 13.96 11.83 26.06
C LEU A 129 13.64 10.73 25.04
N MET A 130 13.12 9.58 25.51
CA MET A 130 12.73 8.46 24.65
C MET A 130 11.48 8.75 23.81
N ALA A 131 10.61 9.68 24.25
CA ALA A 131 9.43 10.10 23.50
C ALA A 131 9.79 10.84 22.18
N ASN A 132 11.00 11.40 22.09
CA ASN A 132 11.40 12.31 21.01
C ASN A 132 12.45 11.73 20.04
N ILE A 133 12.95 10.51 20.26
CA ILE A 133 13.88 9.88 19.31
C ILE A 133 13.07 9.29 18.15
N PRO A 134 13.28 9.75 16.90
CA PRO A 134 12.63 9.16 15.73
C PRO A 134 12.99 7.68 15.67
N ARG A 135 12.00 6.81 15.81
CA ARG A 135 12.22 5.37 15.69
C ARG A 135 12.34 5.03 14.21
N VAL A 136 13.55 4.67 13.82
CA VAL A 136 13.91 4.28 12.45
C VAL A 136 14.01 2.76 12.40
N VAL A 137 13.43 2.14 11.37
CA VAL A 137 13.60 0.72 11.11
C VAL A 137 15.06 0.45 10.71
N HIS A 138 15.70 -0.53 11.35
CA HIS A 138 17.04 -0.98 10.99
C HIS A 138 17.02 -1.83 9.72
N TRP A 139 16.88 -1.17 8.56
CA TRP A 139 16.83 -1.82 7.25
C TRP A 139 18.12 -2.56 6.90
N ASP A 140 19.25 -2.10 7.42
CA ASP A 140 20.55 -2.75 7.34
C ASP A 140 20.56 -4.10 8.05
N ALA A 141 20.02 -4.16 9.28
CA ALA A 141 19.90 -5.41 10.02
C ALA A 141 18.97 -6.40 9.32
N LEU A 142 17.85 -5.93 8.77
CA LEU A 142 16.95 -6.77 7.96
C LEU A 142 17.64 -7.26 6.67
N ALA A 143 18.39 -6.40 5.99
CA ALA A 143 19.11 -6.76 4.76
C ALA A 143 20.16 -7.86 5.05
N GLY A 144 20.84 -7.77 6.20
CA GLY A 144 21.78 -8.80 6.66
C GLY A 144 21.16 -10.17 6.95
N LEU A 145 19.82 -10.30 6.99
CA LEU A 145 19.14 -11.59 7.16
C LEU A 145 18.88 -12.29 5.82
N THR A 146 18.88 -11.59 4.70
CA THR A 146 18.43 -12.12 3.41
C THR A 146 19.43 -11.82 2.29
N THR A 147 19.09 -12.24 1.07
CA THR A 147 19.91 -12.02 -0.12
C THR A 147 19.32 -10.88 -0.95
N GLN A 148 20.16 -10.21 -1.75
CA GLN A 148 19.72 -9.17 -2.66
C GLN A 148 18.75 -9.72 -3.73
N GLY A 149 18.99 -10.96 -4.18
CA GLY A 149 18.10 -11.68 -5.10
C GLY A 149 16.69 -11.89 -4.51
N GLY A 150 16.62 -12.36 -3.25
CA GLY A 150 15.36 -12.56 -2.55
C GLY A 150 14.53 -11.28 -2.39
N ILE A 151 15.18 -10.18 -2.01
CA ILE A 151 14.51 -8.89 -1.85
C ILE A 151 14.05 -8.29 -3.17
N ARG A 152 14.84 -8.40 -4.25
CA ARG A 152 14.37 -8.00 -5.59
C ARG A 152 13.14 -8.80 -6.00
N ARG A 153 13.17 -10.12 -5.84
CA ARG A 153 12.04 -11.00 -6.19
C ARG A 153 10.77 -10.63 -5.42
N LEU A 154 10.90 -10.34 -4.12
CA LEU A 154 9.79 -9.86 -3.29
C LEU A 154 9.26 -8.50 -3.77
N LYS A 155 10.15 -7.54 -4.04
CA LYS A 155 9.77 -6.22 -4.56
C LYS A 155 8.99 -6.34 -5.86
N ASP A 156 9.48 -7.14 -6.80
CA ASP A 156 8.85 -7.33 -8.11
C ASP A 156 7.45 -7.96 -7.95
N ALA A 157 7.30 -8.95 -7.06
CA ALA A 157 6.00 -9.54 -6.73
C ALA A 157 5.02 -8.49 -6.18
N CYS A 158 5.48 -7.63 -5.26
CA CYS A 158 4.65 -6.56 -4.71
C CYS A 158 4.24 -5.54 -5.76
N VAL A 159 5.14 -5.18 -6.68
CA VAL A 159 4.84 -4.25 -7.77
C VAL A 159 3.78 -4.85 -8.69
N ALA A 160 3.92 -6.12 -9.08
CA ALA A 160 2.97 -6.82 -9.95
C ALA A 160 1.57 -6.91 -9.31
N VAL A 161 1.49 -7.39 -8.06
CA VAL A 161 0.21 -7.47 -7.32
C VAL A 161 -0.40 -6.08 -7.10
N LYS A 162 0.41 -5.07 -6.75
CA LYS A 162 -0.09 -3.71 -6.59
C LYS A 162 -0.65 -3.15 -7.90
N GLN A 163 0.04 -3.36 -9.03
CA GLN A 163 -0.40 -2.90 -10.34
C GLN A 163 -1.73 -3.54 -10.76
N TYR A 164 -1.91 -4.83 -10.46
CA TYR A 164 -3.21 -5.50 -10.65
C TYR A 164 -4.33 -4.78 -9.93
N PHE A 165 -4.13 -4.49 -8.64
CA PHE A 165 -5.12 -3.76 -7.86
C PHE A 165 -5.27 -2.31 -8.30
N ASP A 166 -4.22 -1.64 -8.76
CA ASP A 166 -4.30 -0.27 -9.30
C ASP A 166 -5.08 -0.23 -10.61
N ALA A 167 -4.99 -1.27 -11.46
CA ALA A 167 -5.76 -1.37 -12.69
C ALA A 167 -7.26 -1.60 -12.43
N GLU A 168 -7.61 -2.28 -11.34
CA GLU A 168 -9.00 -2.40 -10.86
C GLU A 168 -9.48 -1.13 -10.14
N ALA A 169 -8.60 -0.18 -9.81
CA ALA A 169 -9.02 1.08 -9.20
C ALA A 169 -9.87 1.88 -10.19
N PRO A 170 -10.94 2.56 -9.72
CA PRO A 170 -11.45 3.71 -10.42
C PRO A 170 -10.27 4.64 -10.77
N PRO A 171 -10.15 5.08 -12.02
CA PRO A 171 -9.07 5.97 -12.44
C PRO A 171 -9.04 7.19 -11.52
N SER A 172 -7.92 7.45 -10.85
CA SER A 172 -7.82 8.62 -9.97
C SER A 172 -7.99 9.89 -10.81
N LEU A 173 -8.93 10.74 -10.41
CA LEU A 173 -9.19 11.99 -11.10
C LEU A 173 -8.16 13.03 -10.70
N LYS A 174 -7.63 13.78 -11.68
CA LYS A 174 -6.88 15.01 -11.41
C LYS A 174 -7.82 16.02 -10.75
N ALA A 175 -7.28 16.98 -9.98
CA ALA A 175 -8.07 18.04 -9.37
C ALA A 175 -8.96 18.78 -10.39
N SER A 176 -8.44 19.04 -11.59
CA SER A 176 -9.20 19.66 -12.69
C SER A 176 -10.32 18.76 -13.24
N GLU A 177 -10.12 17.45 -13.28
CA GLU A 177 -11.12 16.48 -13.75
C GLU A 177 -12.25 16.34 -12.72
N ARG A 178 -11.90 16.30 -11.43
CA ARG A 178 -12.87 16.31 -10.33
C ARG A 178 -13.71 17.59 -10.37
N LEU A 179 -13.07 18.76 -10.46
CA LEU A 179 -13.79 20.04 -10.52
C LEU A 179 -14.74 20.11 -11.74
N MET A 180 -14.31 19.61 -12.91
CA MET A 180 -15.20 19.50 -14.08
C MET A 180 -16.45 18.66 -13.76
N LEU A 181 -16.27 17.49 -13.14
CA LEU A 181 -17.39 16.60 -12.82
C LEU A 181 -18.32 17.20 -11.77
N GLU A 182 -17.80 17.85 -10.73
CA GLU A 182 -18.59 18.54 -9.71
C GLU A 182 -19.47 19.63 -10.34
N ARG A 183 -18.90 20.45 -11.24
CA ARG A 183 -19.67 21.47 -11.98
C ARG A 183 -20.73 20.85 -12.89
N LEU A 184 -20.40 19.77 -13.59
CA LEU A 184 -21.35 19.09 -14.47
C LEU A 184 -22.47 18.39 -13.68
N ALA A 185 -22.16 17.86 -12.49
CA ALA A 185 -23.10 17.26 -11.56
C ALA A 185 -24.04 18.30 -10.95
N SER A 186 -23.55 19.51 -10.67
CA SER A 186 -24.36 20.64 -10.25
C SER A 186 -25.23 21.24 -11.38
N GLY A 187 -25.21 20.65 -12.58
CA GLY A 187 -26.03 21.06 -13.70
C GLY A 187 -25.46 22.19 -14.56
N ALA A 188 -24.21 22.63 -14.33
CA ALA A 188 -23.60 23.69 -15.13
C ALA A 188 -23.58 23.36 -16.63
N ALA A 189 -23.72 24.38 -17.48
CA ALA A 189 -23.54 24.22 -18.92
C ALA A 189 -22.05 24.07 -19.25
N ILE A 190 -21.74 23.29 -20.28
CA ILE A 190 -20.35 23.03 -20.69
C ILE A 190 -19.62 24.33 -21.05
N ALA A 191 -20.34 25.31 -21.62
CA ALA A 191 -19.81 26.63 -21.94
C ALA A 191 -19.33 27.39 -20.68
N ASP A 192 -20.12 27.36 -19.61
CA ASP A 192 -19.79 28.03 -18.34
C ASP A 192 -18.56 27.37 -17.71
N VAL A 193 -18.55 26.02 -17.66
CA VAL A 193 -17.40 25.26 -17.15
C VAL A 193 -16.14 25.53 -17.98
N ALA A 194 -16.28 25.62 -19.31
CA ALA A 194 -15.17 25.97 -20.19
C ALA A 194 -14.60 27.35 -19.87
N SER A 195 -15.47 28.36 -19.75
CA SER A 195 -15.08 29.72 -19.42
C SER A 195 -14.42 29.82 -18.05
N GLU A 196 -14.98 29.20 -17.02
CA GLU A 196 -14.41 29.20 -15.65
C GLU A 196 -13.00 28.59 -15.61
N MET A 197 -12.76 27.57 -16.43
CA MET A 197 -11.51 26.83 -16.45
C MET A 197 -10.51 27.35 -17.50
N GLY A 198 -10.82 28.45 -18.18
CA GLY A 198 -9.93 29.05 -19.19
C GLY A 198 -9.81 28.23 -20.49
N TYR A 199 -10.81 27.40 -20.80
CA TYR A 199 -10.90 26.63 -22.04
C TYR A 199 -11.89 27.27 -23.03
N SER A 200 -11.65 27.06 -24.32
CA SER A 200 -12.74 27.15 -25.32
C SER A 200 -13.70 25.98 -25.15
N GLU A 201 -14.98 26.14 -25.52
CA GLU A 201 -15.95 25.03 -25.52
C GLU A 201 -15.43 23.79 -26.26
N ARG A 202 -14.82 23.98 -27.43
CA ARG A 202 -14.27 22.87 -28.22
C ARG A 202 -13.12 22.16 -27.51
N SER A 203 -12.28 22.89 -26.76
CA SER A 203 -11.25 22.28 -25.91
C SER A 203 -11.87 21.54 -24.72
N MET A 204 -12.90 22.10 -24.10
CA MET A 204 -13.63 21.46 -23.01
C MET A 204 -14.27 20.14 -23.46
N TYR A 205 -14.94 20.09 -24.61
CA TYR A 205 -15.47 18.84 -25.16
C TYR A 205 -14.39 17.77 -25.37
N ARG A 206 -13.17 18.15 -25.75
CA ARG A 206 -12.05 17.20 -25.90
C ARG A 206 -11.56 16.69 -24.55
N GLU A 207 -11.45 17.54 -23.54
CA GLU A 207 -11.08 17.11 -22.19
C GLU A 207 -12.16 16.21 -21.58
N LEU A 208 -13.45 16.54 -21.79
CA LEU A 208 -14.56 15.69 -21.37
C LEU A 208 -14.55 14.35 -22.10
N ALA A 209 -14.25 14.31 -23.42
CA ALA A 209 -14.13 13.04 -24.15
C ALA A 209 -13.03 12.14 -23.56
N LYS A 210 -11.85 12.69 -23.26
CA LYS A 210 -10.78 11.96 -22.58
C LYS A 210 -11.20 11.48 -21.19
N LEU A 211 -11.95 12.31 -20.46
CA LEU A 211 -12.46 11.96 -19.13
C LEU A 211 -13.51 10.85 -19.21
N TRP A 212 -14.37 10.83 -20.21
CA TRP A 212 -15.33 9.75 -20.45
C TRP A 212 -14.63 8.44 -20.81
N ASP A 213 -13.64 8.51 -21.69
CA ASP A 213 -12.79 7.35 -22.01
C ASP A 213 -12.08 6.82 -20.77
N LYS A 214 -11.49 7.72 -19.97
CA LYS A 214 -10.83 7.38 -18.71
C LYS A 214 -11.79 6.69 -17.74
N LEU A 215 -13.00 7.21 -17.59
CA LEU A 215 -14.05 6.62 -16.76
C LEU A 215 -14.69 5.37 -17.41
N GLY A 216 -14.36 5.02 -18.66
CA GLY A 216 -14.96 3.88 -19.37
C GLY A 216 -16.47 4.04 -19.60
N VAL A 217 -16.92 5.25 -19.92
CA VAL A 217 -18.34 5.59 -20.12
C VAL A 217 -18.54 6.35 -21.43
N SER A 218 -19.77 6.32 -21.96
CA SER A 218 -20.08 6.89 -23.28
C SER A 218 -20.48 8.36 -23.30
N GLY A 219 -20.51 9.06 -22.15
CA GLY A 219 -20.81 10.50 -22.13
C GLY A 219 -21.24 11.06 -20.78
N ARG A 220 -21.67 12.34 -20.78
CA ARG A 220 -21.94 13.15 -19.57
C ARG A 220 -22.82 12.45 -18.53
N ALA A 221 -24.02 12.01 -18.91
CA ALA A 221 -24.96 11.43 -17.95
C ALA A 221 -24.43 10.13 -17.33
N ALA A 222 -23.74 9.30 -18.14
CA ALA A 222 -23.10 8.08 -17.63
C ALA A 222 -21.90 8.40 -16.74
N GLY A 223 -21.08 9.38 -17.11
CA GLY A 223 -19.90 9.79 -16.35
C GLY A 223 -20.22 10.44 -15.02
N VAL A 224 -21.22 11.33 -14.96
CA VAL A 224 -21.68 11.92 -13.68
C VAL A 224 -22.22 10.83 -12.77
N ARG A 225 -23.10 9.94 -13.27
CA ARG A 225 -23.63 8.83 -12.46
C ARG A 225 -22.53 7.91 -11.93
N LYS A 226 -21.56 7.53 -12.77
CA LYS A 226 -20.44 6.69 -12.37
C LYS A 226 -19.58 7.39 -11.32
N ALA A 227 -19.26 8.66 -11.52
CA ALA A 227 -18.47 9.44 -10.59
C ALA A 227 -19.14 9.58 -9.21
N THR A 228 -20.45 9.80 -9.15
CA THR A 228 -21.21 9.83 -7.89
C THR A 228 -21.25 8.44 -7.24
N ALA A 229 -21.52 7.38 -8.00
CA ALA A 229 -21.58 6.02 -7.47
C ALA A 229 -20.24 5.53 -6.89
N GLU A 230 -19.13 5.92 -7.52
CA GLU A 230 -17.77 5.59 -7.09
C GLU A 230 -17.21 6.57 -6.05
N GLY A 231 -17.98 7.57 -5.59
CA GLY A 231 -17.55 8.56 -4.60
C GLY A 231 -16.40 9.45 -5.08
N LEU A 232 -16.27 9.63 -6.39
CA LEU A 232 -15.26 10.50 -7.00
C LEU A 232 -15.62 11.98 -6.85
N ILE A 233 -16.92 12.27 -6.73
CA ILE A 233 -17.55 13.57 -6.48
C ILE A 233 -18.72 13.37 -5.51
N ASP A 234 -19.06 14.42 -4.76
CA ASP A 234 -20.16 14.43 -3.77
C ASP A 234 -21.51 14.82 -4.40
#